data_AF-A0A8T4QNL3-F1
#
_entry.id   AF-A0A8T4QNL3-F1
#
_cell.length_a   1.000
_cell.length_b   1.000
_cell.length_c   1.000
_cell.angle_alpha   90.00
_cell.angle_beta   90.00
_cell.angle_gamma   90.00
#
_symmetry.space_group_name_H-M   'P 1'
#
loop_
_entity.id
_entity.type
_entity.pdbx_description
1 polymer ?
#
loop_
_entity_poly.entity_id
_entity_poly.type
_entity_poly.pdbx_seq_one_letter_code
_entity_poly.pdbx_strand_id
1 'polypeptide(L)'
;MQSRNLVGTCPQDCQQKCAPENEFCGGIAGITCCSGLTCKLAGSYPDAGGICVTKGVCPAIYKPVCGVDGNTYGNSCEAETAGVKIVCEGQCPCKSVCGNNICEKGEDEIIGQTNSIPPSYIIKCSQDCQPKEQGFIYAKWQCYDGYAESQGNETSCESPETWLSYARESCKRRCKLAFKSLSKCGINSFSVSVGC
;
A
#
# COMPACT_ATOMS: atom_id res chain seq x y z
N MET A 1 -5.86 67.66 3.28
CA MET A 1 -6.17 66.23 3.03
C MET A 1 -5.92 65.49 4.33
N GLN A 2 -6.97 65.26 5.11
CA GLN A 2 -6.86 64.59 6.41
C GLN A 2 -6.78 63.07 6.19
N SER A 3 -5.63 62.50 6.53
CA SER A 3 -5.40 61.06 6.62
C SER A 3 -6.36 60.47 7.65
N ARG A 4 -7.38 59.74 7.19
CA ARG A 4 -8.27 58.99 8.07
C ARG A 4 -7.51 57.77 8.59
N ASN A 5 -6.90 57.90 9.76
CA ASN A 5 -6.50 56.78 10.60
C ASN A 5 -7.77 56.02 11.00
N LEU A 6 -8.14 55.00 10.23
CA LEU A 6 -9.11 54.00 10.66
C LEU A 6 -8.38 53.02 11.58
N VAL A 7 -8.10 53.47 12.82
CA VAL A 7 -7.84 52.54 13.91
C VAL A 7 -9.18 51.86 14.18
N GLY A 8 -9.37 50.67 13.62
CA GLY A 8 -10.52 49.84 13.94
C GLY A 8 -10.50 49.54 15.43
N THR A 9 -11.48 50.09 16.16
CA THR A 9 -11.72 49.70 17.54
C THR A 9 -12.18 48.25 17.55
N CYS A 10 -11.44 47.37 18.22
CA CYS A 10 -11.94 46.05 18.57
C CYS A 10 -13.25 46.25 19.38
N PRO A 11 -14.40 45.71 18.94
CA PRO A 11 -15.64 45.81 19.70
C PRO A 11 -15.40 45.32 21.12
N GLN A 12 -16.01 45.99 22.10
CA GLN A 12 -15.80 45.77 23.54
C GLN A 12 -16.25 44.38 24.04
N ASP A 13 -16.57 43.44 23.15
CA ASP A 13 -16.88 42.03 23.42
C ASP A 13 -15.67 41.10 23.23
N CYS A 14 -14.46 41.61 23.41
CA CYS A 14 -13.22 40.80 23.45
C CYS A 14 -13.12 39.94 24.74
N GLN A 15 -14.25 39.39 25.22
CA GLN A 15 -14.31 38.36 26.25
C GLN A 15 -14.39 36.95 25.65
N GLN A 16 -14.61 36.82 24.34
CA GLN A 16 -14.65 35.52 23.67
C GLN A 16 -13.21 34.97 23.56
N LYS A 17 -12.83 34.08 24.49
CA LYS A 17 -11.52 33.37 24.46
C LYS A 17 -11.39 32.38 23.31
N CYS A 18 -12.41 32.27 22.47
CA CYS A 18 -12.52 31.28 21.41
C CYS A 18 -13.23 31.87 20.19
N ALA A 19 -12.91 31.33 19.02
CA ALA A 19 -13.56 31.69 17.77
C ALA A 19 -14.90 30.93 17.60
N PRO A 20 -16.02 31.61 17.30
CA PRO A 20 -17.30 31.01 16.97
C PRO A 20 -17.30 30.37 15.57
N GLU A 21 -18.40 29.73 15.19
CA GLU A 21 -18.53 29.05 13.90
C GLU A 21 -18.31 30.03 12.73
N ASN A 22 -17.58 29.57 11.71
CA ASN A 22 -17.16 30.36 10.54
C ASN A 22 -16.13 31.46 10.79
N GLU A 23 -15.57 31.57 12.00
CA GLU A 23 -14.46 32.47 12.28
C GLU A 23 -13.09 31.80 12.18
N PHE A 24 -12.05 32.64 12.09
CA PHE A 24 -10.67 32.21 11.95
C PHE A 24 -10.17 31.48 13.20
N CYS A 25 -9.43 30.39 13.00
CA CYS A 25 -8.76 29.62 14.05
C CYS A 25 -7.35 29.22 13.64
N GLY A 26 -6.54 28.78 14.61
CA GLY A 26 -5.15 28.41 14.40
C GLY A 26 -4.24 29.62 14.17
N GLY A 27 -3.33 29.50 13.19
CA GLY A 27 -2.34 30.52 12.89
C GLY A 27 -1.25 30.65 13.96
N ILE A 28 -0.33 31.59 13.77
CA ILE A 28 0.68 31.96 14.77
C ILE A 28 0.07 32.45 16.09
N ALA A 29 -1.17 32.96 16.04
CA ALA A 29 -1.93 33.42 17.19
C ALA A 29 -2.55 32.27 18.01
N GLY A 30 -2.58 31.04 17.48
CA GLY A 30 -3.12 29.87 18.17
C GLY A 30 -4.59 30.00 18.57
N ILE A 31 -5.42 30.66 17.74
CA ILE A 31 -6.82 30.95 18.07
C ILE A 31 -7.63 29.64 18.12
N THR A 32 -8.18 29.31 19.28
CA THR A 32 -8.96 28.06 19.48
C THR A 32 -10.44 28.27 19.18
N CYS A 33 -11.12 27.27 18.62
CA CYS A 33 -12.57 27.32 18.42
C CYS A 33 -13.36 27.14 19.71
N CYS A 34 -14.59 27.65 19.76
CA CYS A 34 -15.49 27.47 20.88
C CYS A 34 -15.97 26.02 21.04
N SER A 35 -16.53 25.67 22.20
CA SER A 35 -16.96 24.30 22.52
C SER A 35 -17.91 23.73 21.47
N GLY A 36 -17.64 22.51 21.00
CA GLY A 36 -18.44 21.85 19.96
C GLY A 36 -17.97 22.14 18.52
N LEU A 37 -16.94 22.97 18.35
CA LEU A 37 -16.35 23.28 17.05
C LEU A 37 -14.94 22.66 16.94
N THR A 38 -14.50 22.41 15.71
CA THR A 38 -13.14 21.99 15.37
C THR A 38 -12.51 22.98 14.38
N CYS A 39 -11.19 23.15 14.45
CA CYS A 39 -10.47 24.04 13.55
C CYS A 39 -10.12 23.32 12.25
N LYS A 40 -10.84 23.62 11.17
CA LYS A 40 -10.54 23.08 9.85
C LYS A 40 -9.42 23.89 9.20
N LEU A 41 -8.19 23.41 9.34
CA LEU A 41 -6.99 24.06 8.81
C LEU A 41 -6.99 24.09 7.27
N ALA A 42 -6.51 25.20 6.71
CA ALA A 42 -6.38 25.40 5.27
C ALA A 42 -5.01 24.91 4.71
N GLY A 43 -4.15 24.32 5.54
CA GLY A 43 -2.82 23.86 5.13
C GLY A 43 -2.12 22.99 6.18
N SER A 44 -0.93 22.49 5.82
CA SER A 44 -0.14 21.53 6.61
C SER A 44 1.17 22.10 7.17
N TYR A 45 1.25 23.43 7.33
CA TYR A 45 2.39 24.15 7.90
C TYR A 45 2.17 24.44 9.40
N PRO A 46 3.22 24.69 10.20
CA PRO A 46 3.11 24.81 11.66
C PRO A 46 2.19 25.95 12.13
N ASP A 47 2.08 27.01 11.34
CA ASP A 47 1.25 28.19 11.57
C ASP A 47 -0.01 28.19 10.69
N ALA A 48 -0.49 27.01 10.29
CA ALA A 48 -1.72 26.90 9.52
C ALA A 48 -2.90 27.56 10.24
N GLY A 49 -3.55 28.49 9.54
CA GLY A 49 -4.85 29.03 9.89
C GLY A 49 -5.98 28.21 9.28
N GLY A 50 -7.17 28.34 9.85
CA GLY A 50 -8.35 27.62 9.43
C GLY A 50 -9.64 28.35 9.77
N ILE A 51 -10.75 27.64 9.63
CA ILE A 51 -12.09 28.12 10.01
C ILE A 51 -12.70 27.16 11.03
N CYS A 52 -13.35 27.71 12.05
CA CYS A 52 -14.11 26.92 13.01
C CYS A 52 -15.37 26.36 12.37
N VAL A 53 -15.49 25.04 12.36
CA VAL A 53 -16.65 24.33 11.84
C VAL A 53 -17.24 23.45 12.94
N THR A 54 -18.52 23.12 12.84
CA THR A 54 -19.15 22.16 13.74
C THR A 54 -18.37 20.84 13.75
N LYS A 55 -18.08 20.33 14.95
CA LYS A 55 -17.51 18.99 15.09
C LYS A 55 -18.54 18.01 14.51
N GLY A 56 -18.18 17.34 13.42
CA GLY A 56 -19.05 16.38 12.76
C GLY A 56 -19.59 15.38 13.77
N VAL A 57 -20.91 15.18 13.78
CA VAL A 57 -21.51 14.09 14.55
C VAL A 57 -21.24 12.81 13.77
N CYS A 58 -20.26 12.05 14.23
CA CYS A 58 -19.96 10.76 13.62
C CYS A 58 -20.82 9.66 14.23
N PRO A 59 -21.34 8.73 13.41
CA PRO A 59 -22.04 7.57 13.94
C PRO A 59 -21.07 6.76 14.81
N ALA A 60 -21.57 6.19 15.90
CA ALA A 60 -20.80 5.30 16.79
C ALA A 60 -20.59 3.90 16.16
N ILE A 61 -20.27 3.86 14.88
CA ILE A 61 -19.97 2.66 14.12
C ILE A 61 -18.45 2.49 14.14
N TYR A 62 -17.99 1.37 14.66
CA TYR A 62 -16.58 1.02 14.64
C TYR A 62 -16.21 0.35 13.31
N LYS A 63 -15.54 1.11 12.44
CA LYS A 63 -15.01 0.69 11.13
C LYS A 63 -13.66 1.40 10.93
N PRO A 64 -12.60 0.93 11.61
CA PRO A 64 -11.39 1.71 11.75
C PRO A 64 -10.75 2.04 10.41
N VAL A 65 -10.11 3.19 10.34
CA VAL A 65 -9.33 3.65 9.18
C VAL A 65 -7.98 4.19 9.63
N CYS A 66 -6.97 4.08 8.78
CA CYS A 66 -5.63 4.60 9.04
C CYS A 66 -5.43 5.94 8.34
N GLY A 67 -5.05 6.98 9.08
CA GLY A 67 -4.78 8.32 8.56
C GLY A 67 -3.37 8.50 7.99
N VAL A 68 -3.17 9.53 7.15
CA VAL A 68 -1.85 9.93 6.62
C VAL A 68 -0.85 10.35 7.71
N ASP A 69 -1.36 10.67 8.89
CA ASP A 69 -0.61 10.98 10.10
C ASP A 69 -0.10 9.72 10.83
N GLY A 70 -0.54 8.52 10.43
CA GLY A 70 -0.22 7.24 11.07
C GLY A 70 -1.14 6.89 12.25
N ASN A 71 -2.20 7.67 12.49
CA ASN A 71 -3.16 7.41 13.56
C ASN A 71 -4.36 6.61 13.07
N THR A 72 -4.89 5.75 13.95
CA THR A 72 -6.13 5.01 13.70
C THR A 72 -7.33 5.82 14.17
N TYR A 73 -8.32 5.98 13.31
CA TYR A 73 -9.60 6.62 13.60
C TYR A 73 -10.71 5.56 13.69
N GLY A 74 -11.71 5.76 14.56
CA GLY A 74 -12.77 4.77 14.80
C GLY A 74 -13.64 4.51 13.57
N ASN A 75 -13.74 5.50 12.68
CA ASN A 75 -14.34 5.42 11.35
C ASN A 75 -13.86 6.56 10.43
N SER A 76 -14.28 6.51 9.16
CA SER A 76 -13.94 7.53 8.17
C SER A 76 -14.43 8.93 8.53
N CYS A 77 -15.62 9.05 9.13
CA CYS A 77 -16.15 10.34 9.56
C CYS A 77 -15.26 10.99 10.62
N GLU A 78 -14.74 10.19 11.57
CA GLU A 78 -13.83 10.71 12.60
C GLU A 78 -12.52 11.20 12.00
N ALA A 79 -11.96 10.48 11.01
CA ALA A 79 -10.77 10.93 10.27
C ALA A 79 -11.02 12.22 9.50
N GLU A 80 -12.15 12.31 8.80
CA GLU A 80 -12.54 13.51 8.04
C GLU A 80 -12.79 14.73 8.94
N THR A 81 -13.43 14.52 10.10
CA THR A 81 -13.67 15.57 11.09
C THR A 81 -12.37 16.06 11.72
N ALA A 82 -11.36 15.18 11.83
CA ALA A 82 -10.01 15.55 12.23
C ALA A 82 -9.21 16.21 11.08
N GLY A 83 -9.76 16.32 9.87
CA GLY A 83 -9.07 16.86 8.70
C GLY A 83 -7.96 15.94 8.17
N VAL A 84 -7.99 14.66 8.53
CA VAL A 84 -6.95 13.69 8.16
C VAL A 84 -7.40 12.86 6.97
N LYS A 85 -6.56 12.83 5.94
CA LYS A 85 -6.78 11.96 4.77
C LYS A 85 -6.58 10.50 5.18
N ILE A 86 -7.46 9.63 4.70
CA ILE A 86 -7.38 8.18 4.95
C ILE A 86 -6.42 7.54 3.95
N VAL A 87 -5.53 6.68 4.43
CA VAL A 87 -4.55 5.92 3.64
C VAL A 87 -5.06 4.51 3.34
N CYS A 88 -5.65 3.83 4.32
CA CYS A 88 -6.20 2.50 4.15
C CYS A 88 -7.38 2.24 5.11
N GLU A 89 -8.19 1.25 4.77
CA GLU A 89 -9.19 0.69 5.67
C GLU A 89 -8.52 -0.21 6.73
N GLY A 90 -9.08 -0.24 7.92
CA GLY A 90 -8.50 -0.92 9.08
C GLY A 90 -7.66 0.00 9.96
N GLN A 91 -7.11 -0.57 11.03
CA GLN A 91 -6.22 0.14 11.95
C GLN A 91 -4.83 0.32 11.31
N CYS A 92 -4.12 1.37 11.69
CA CYS A 92 -2.69 1.50 11.42
C CYS A 92 -1.87 0.46 12.21
N PRO A 93 -0.70 0.03 11.72
CA PRO A 93 -0.14 0.33 10.39
C PRO A 93 -0.94 -0.36 9.28
N CYS A 94 -1.03 0.30 8.13
CA CYS A 94 -1.68 -0.29 6.96
C CYS A 94 -1.04 -1.63 6.61
N LYS A 95 -1.87 -2.68 6.49
CA LYS A 95 -1.41 -3.95 5.94
C LYS A 95 -1.06 -3.72 4.47
N SER A 96 0.22 -3.83 4.11
CA SER A 96 0.63 -3.90 2.71
C SER A 96 0.13 -5.22 2.13
N VAL A 97 -0.85 -5.14 1.23
CA VAL A 97 -1.31 -6.29 0.45
C VAL A 97 -0.39 -6.41 -0.76
N CYS A 98 0.55 -7.35 -0.70
CA CYS A 98 1.34 -7.79 -1.84
C CYS A 98 0.64 -8.99 -2.50
N GLY A 99 -0.54 -8.78 -3.09
CA GLY A 99 -1.36 -9.89 -3.60
C GLY A 99 -1.84 -10.86 -2.52
N ASN A 100 -1.80 -12.18 -2.78
CA ASN A 100 -2.35 -13.25 -1.92
C ASN A 100 -1.48 -13.62 -0.69
N ASN A 101 -0.42 -12.87 -0.38
CA ASN A 101 0.42 -13.15 0.78
C ASN A 101 0.27 -12.04 1.83
N ILE A 102 -0.07 -12.45 3.05
CA ILE A 102 -0.04 -11.61 4.25
C ILE A 102 1.44 -11.45 4.62
N CYS A 103 1.99 -10.25 4.47
CA CYS A 103 3.32 -9.93 4.97
C CYS A 103 3.28 -9.84 6.50
N GLU A 104 3.72 -10.89 7.18
CA GLU A 104 4.13 -10.81 8.58
C GLU A 104 5.65 -10.79 8.63
N LYS A 105 6.22 -9.69 9.15
CA LYS A 105 7.38 -9.61 10.09
C LYS A 105 8.06 -8.24 9.95
N GLY A 106 8.57 -7.62 11.01
CA GLY A 106 9.44 -8.21 12.03
C GLY A 106 10.88 -7.99 11.56
N GLU A 107 11.50 -6.95 12.13
CA GLU A 107 12.91 -6.53 12.07
C GLU A 107 13.47 -6.20 10.67
N ASP A 108 13.42 -4.91 10.31
CA ASP A 108 14.56 -4.15 9.77
C ASP A 108 14.22 -2.65 9.76
N GLU A 109 14.82 -1.92 10.69
CA GLU A 109 14.67 -0.48 10.95
C GLU A 109 15.43 0.36 9.90
N ILE A 110 14.84 1.47 9.46
CA ILE A 110 15.35 2.33 8.38
C ILE A 110 16.34 3.37 8.90
N ILE A 111 17.51 3.49 8.25
CA ILE A 111 18.25 4.76 8.15
C ILE A 111 18.14 5.26 6.71
N GLY A 112 17.32 6.28 6.49
CA GLY A 112 17.06 6.83 5.17
C GLY A 112 16.35 8.16 5.29
N GLN A 113 17.12 9.22 5.49
CA GLN A 113 16.63 10.60 5.41
C GLN A 113 16.15 10.89 3.99
N THR A 114 14.85 11.16 3.82
CA THR A 114 14.39 12.04 2.73
C THR A 114 13.98 13.35 3.37
N ASN A 115 14.77 14.40 3.17
CA ASN A 115 14.43 15.75 3.59
C ASN A 115 13.09 16.14 2.94
N SER A 116 12.01 16.15 3.76
CA SER A 116 10.69 16.80 3.57
C SER A 116 9.44 15.94 3.88
N ILE A 117 9.54 14.74 4.47
CA ILE A 117 8.34 13.94 4.82
C ILE A 117 8.48 13.33 6.24
N PRO A 118 7.52 13.52 7.16
CA PRO A 118 7.61 13.09 8.56
C PRO A 118 7.54 11.55 8.77
N PRO A 119 7.94 11.05 9.96
CA PRO A 119 8.47 9.68 10.17
C PRO A 119 7.47 8.50 10.17
N SER A 120 6.22 8.67 9.77
CA SER A 120 5.17 7.62 9.92
C SER A 120 4.85 6.84 8.64
N TYR A 121 5.67 6.96 7.58
CA TYR A 121 5.42 6.27 6.31
C TYR A 121 6.42 5.15 6.03
N ILE A 122 6.08 3.90 6.36
CA ILE A 122 6.70 2.71 5.74
C ILE A 122 5.65 1.59 5.63
N ILE A 123 5.22 1.25 4.41
CA ILE A 123 5.66 0.01 3.75
C ILE A 123 5.89 0.35 2.27
N LYS A 124 7.16 0.50 1.89
CA LYS A 124 7.50 0.22 0.50
C LYS A 124 7.47 -1.30 0.39
N CYS A 125 6.54 -1.85 -0.38
CA CYS A 125 6.91 -3.03 -1.13
C CYS A 125 8.20 -2.65 -1.84
N SER A 126 9.30 -3.34 -1.53
CA SER A 126 10.48 -3.20 -2.35
C SER A 126 10.04 -3.31 -3.81
N GLN A 127 10.81 -2.72 -4.73
CA GLN A 127 10.67 -3.00 -6.15
C GLN A 127 10.78 -4.52 -6.48
N ASP A 128 11.00 -5.36 -5.46
CA ASP A 128 10.95 -6.82 -5.45
C ASP A 128 9.58 -7.43 -5.08
N CYS A 129 8.46 -6.70 -5.18
CA CYS A 129 7.15 -7.38 -5.33
C CYS A 129 6.94 -7.80 -6.80
N GLN A 130 7.90 -8.54 -7.35
CA GLN A 130 7.55 -9.54 -8.33
C GLN A 130 7.22 -10.83 -7.55
N PRO A 131 6.16 -11.58 -7.91
CA PRO A 131 6.13 -12.97 -7.48
C PRO A 131 7.44 -13.55 -7.98
N LYS A 132 8.35 -13.95 -7.08
CA LYS A 132 9.57 -14.65 -7.47
C LYS A 132 9.06 -15.91 -8.15
N GLU A 133 9.05 -15.92 -9.48
CA GLU A 133 8.83 -17.14 -10.22
C GLU A 133 9.88 -18.11 -9.68
N GLN A 134 9.43 -19.16 -9.00
CA GLN A 134 10.32 -20.21 -8.52
C GLN A 134 10.78 -20.96 -9.77
N GLY A 135 11.78 -20.38 -10.43
CA GLY A 135 12.39 -20.94 -11.61
C GLY A 135 13.34 -22.07 -11.21
N PHE A 136 13.71 -22.87 -12.18
CA PHE A 136 14.67 -23.94 -12.00
C PHE A 136 15.70 -23.86 -13.10
N ILE A 137 16.96 -24.06 -12.74
CA ILE A 137 18.06 -23.99 -13.71
C ILE A 137 18.21 -25.29 -14.51
N TYR A 138 17.59 -26.39 -14.07
CA TYR A 138 17.59 -27.67 -14.77
C TYR A 138 16.21 -28.33 -14.81
N ALA A 139 15.91 -28.97 -15.94
CA ALA A 139 14.78 -29.88 -16.09
C ALA A 139 15.21 -31.22 -16.68
N LYS A 140 14.52 -32.29 -16.26
CA LYS A 140 14.70 -33.66 -16.75
C LYS A 140 13.35 -34.27 -17.08
N TRP A 141 13.24 -34.95 -18.21
CA TRP A 141 12.02 -35.64 -18.60
C TRP A 141 12.29 -36.97 -19.29
N GLN A 142 11.28 -37.84 -19.24
CA GLN A 142 11.22 -39.09 -20.01
C GLN A 142 9.95 -39.11 -20.82
N CYS A 143 10.04 -39.49 -22.08
CA CYS A 143 8.91 -39.74 -22.96
C CYS A 143 8.45 -41.20 -22.82
N TYR A 144 7.21 -41.48 -23.23
CA TYR A 144 6.65 -42.84 -23.17
C TYR A 144 7.33 -43.85 -24.12
N ASP A 145 8.07 -43.39 -25.13
CA ASP A 145 8.89 -44.26 -26.00
C ASP A 145 10.20 -44.72 -25.34
N GLY A 146 10.46 -44.29 -24.09
CA GLY A 146 11.68 -44.59 -23.35
C GLY A 146 12.81 -43.57 -23.54
N TYR A 147 12.63 -42.56 -24.40
CA TYR A 147 13.62 -41.49 -24.56
C TYR A 147 13.66 -40.58 -23.32
N ALA A 148 14.86 -40.25 -22.85
CA ALA A 148 15.08 -39.38 -21.70
C ALA A 148 16.02 -38.24 -22.07
N GLU A 149 15.76 -37.04 -21.55
CA GLU A 149 16.55 -35.84 -21.81
C GLU A 149 16.61 -34.94 -20.58
N SER A 150 17.70 -34.19 -20.44
CA SER A 150 17.89 -33.16 -19.43
C SER A 150 18.44 -31.89 -20.06
N GLN A 151 17.85 -30.74 -19.75
CA GLN A 151 18.27 -29.43 -20.26
C GLN A 151 18.46 -28.44 -19.10
N GLY A 152 19.32 -27.43 -19.33
CA GLY A 152 19.60 -26.35 -18.38
C GLY A 152 21.09 -26.08 -18.14
N ASN A 153 21.39 -24.92 -17.55
CA ASN A 153 22.71 -24.48 -17.09
C ASN A 153 22.53 -23.38 -16.02
N GLU A 154 23.62 -22.88 -15.44
CA GLU A 154 23.61 -21.86 -14.36
C GLU A 154 22.84 -20.57 -14.71
N THR A 155 22.59 -20.30 -15.99
CA THR A 155 21.84 -19.13 -16.48
C THR A 155 20.44 -19.47 -17.01
N SER A 156 20.03 -20.73 -17.05
CA SER A 156 18.77 -21.20 -17.65
C SER A 156 17.58 -21.14 -16.69
N CYS A 157 17.46 -20.06 -15.93
CA CYS A 157 16.40 -19.90 -14.94
C CYS A 157 15.03 -19.76 -15.62
N GLU A 158 14.25 -20.84 -15.62
CA GLU A 158 12.94 -20.89 -16.27
C GLU A 158 11.88 -21.50 -15.34
N SER A 159 10.62 -21.11 -15.52
CA SER A 159 9.49 -21.65 -14.73
C SER A 159 9.23 -23.15 -15.02
N PRO A 160 8.59 -23.89 -14.09
CA PRO A 160 8.16 -25.26 -14.33
C PRO A 160 7.30 -25.42 -15.59
N GLU A 161 6.45 -24.44 -15.90
CA GLU A 161 5.58 -24.44 -17.09
C GLU A 161 6.38 -24.31 -18.39
N THR A 162 7.38 -23.41 -18.40
CA THR A 162 8.28 -23.24 -19.54
C THR A 162 9.09 -24.51 -19.80
N TRP A 163 9.68 -25.11 -18.76
CA TRP A 163 10.38 -26.38 -18.88
C TRP A 163 9.48 -27.53 -19.33
N LEU A 164 8.25 -27.58 -18.83
CA LEU A 164 7.27 -28.58 -19.24
C LEU A 164 6.88 -28.40 -20.71
N SER A 165 6.87 -27.17 -21.23
CA SER A 165 6.65 -26.90 -22.65
C SER A 165 7.77 -27.47 -23.54
N TYR A 166 9.03 -27.32 -23.13
CA TYR A 166 10.18 -27.90 -23.84
C TYR A 166 10.14 -29.43 -23.82
N ALA A 167 9.83 -30.02 -22.66
CA ALA A 167 9.64 -31.45 -22.54
C ALA A 167 8.54 -31.97 -23.48
N ARG A 168 7.42 -31.23 -23.60
CA ARG A 168 6.31 -31.59 -24.49
C ARG A 168 6.74 -31.56 -25.94
N GLU A 169 7.41 -30.49 -26.39
CA GLU A 169 7.87 -30.36 -27.77
C GLU A 169 8.96 -31.41 -28.13
N SER A 170 9.84 -31.76 -27.18
CA SER A 170 10.81 -32.86 -27.35
C SER A 170 10.11 -34.21 -27.56
N CYS A 171 9.10 -34.54 -26.74
CA CYS A 171 8.34 -35.80 -26.88
C CYS A 171 7.34 -35.82 -28.04
N LYS A 172 6.87 -34.66 -28.53
CA LYS A 172 5.84 -34.54 -29.57
C LYS A 172 6.27 -35.16 -30.90
N ARG A 173 7.52 -34.93 -31.33
CA ARG A 173 8.07 -35.50 -32.58
C ARG A 173 8.32 -37.00 -32.51
N ARG A 174 8.27 -37.58 -31.30
CA ARG A 174 8.46 -39.01 -31.04
C ARG A 174 7.15 -39.80 -31.00
N CYS A 175 6.02 -39.09 -31.03
CA CYS A 175 4.70 -39.68 -31.13
C CYS A 175 4.42 -40.10 -32.58
N LYS A 176 4.88 -41.29 -32.99
CA LYS A 176 4.50 -41.88 -34.28
C LYS A 176 3.22 -42.70 -34.13
N LEU A 177 2.28 -42.49 -35.06
CA LEU A 177 0.97 -43.13 -35.20
C LEU A 177 0.95 -44.68 -35.26
N ALA A 178 2.09 -45.36 -35.10
CA ALA A 178 2.25 -46.78 -35.37
C ALA A 178 1.87 -47.71 -34.20
N PHE A 179 1.39 -47.18 -33.07
CA PHE A 179 0.83 -48.00 -32.00
C PHE A 179 -0.59 -47.53 -31.68
N LYS A 180 -1.54 -47.97 -32.53
CA LYS A 180 -3.00 -47.96 -32.31
C LYS A 180 -3.42 -48.90 -31.17
N SER A 181 -2.69 -48.86 -30.06
CA SER A 181 -3.06 -49.46 -28.79
C SER A 181 -2.81 -48.41 -27.71
N LEU A 182 -3.79 -47.51 -27.60
CA LEU A 182 -4.21 -46.73 -26.44
C LEU A 182 -3.09 -46.20 -25.50
N SER A 183 -2.92 -44.87 -25.57
CA SER A 183 -2.64 -43.97 -24.43
C SER A 183 -1.24 -43.88 -23.82
N LYS A 184 -0.16 -43.95 -24.61
CA LYS A 184 1.19 -43.61 -24.12
C LYS A 184 1.98 -42.73 -25.10
N CYS A 185 1.48 -41.52 -25.35
CA CYS A 185 2.18 -40.49 -26.13
C CYS A 185 2.36 -39.23 -25.27
N GLY A 186 3.53 -38.60 -25.38
CA GLY A 186 3.91 -37.45 -24.56
C GLY A 186 4.92 -37.82 -23.47
N ILE A 187 4.84 -37.10 -22.36
CA ILE A 187 5.79 -37.19 -21.24
C ILE A 187 5.31 -38.28 -20.26
N ASN A 188 6.20 -39.20 -19.93
CA ASN A 188 6.04 -40.22 -18.89
C ASN A 188 6.47 -39.73 -17.50
N SER A 189 7.56 -38.96 -17.41
CA SER A 189 8.01 -38.34 -16.16
C SER A 189 8.65 -36.98 -16.41
N PHE A 190 8.50 -36.04 -15.49
CA PHE A 190 9.09 -34.71 -15.55
C PHE A 190 9.53 -34.27 -14.15
N SER A 191 10.68 -33.63 -14.06
CA SER A 191 11.20 -33.05 -12.83
C SER A 191 12.03 -31.83 -13.14
N VAL A 192 11.99 -30.86 -12.24
CA VAL A 192 12.86 -29.69 -12.24
C VAL A 192 13.73 -29.72 -11.00
N SER A 193 14.92 -29.13 -11.07
CA SER A 193 15.87 -29.17 -9.96
C SER A 193 16.72 -27.91 -9.90
N VAL A 194 17.13 -27.59 -8.68
CA VAL A 194 17.91 -26.40 -8.32
C VAL A 194 17.14 -25.12 -8.63
N GLY A 195 16.66 -24.47 -7.56
CA GLY A 195 15.96 -23.20 -7.68
C GLY A 195 16.89 -22.05 -8.03
N CYS A 196 16.35 -21.12 -8.79
CA CYS A 196 16.77 -19.72 -8.84
C CYS A 196 15.66 -18.88 -8.14
#